data_AF-W4V749-F1
#
_entry.id   AF-W4V749-F1
#
_cell.length_a   1.000
_cell.length_b   1.000
_cell.length_c   1.000
_cell.angle_alpha   90.00
_cell.angle_beta   90.00
_cell.angle_gamma   90.00
#
_symmetry.space_group_name_H-M   'P 1'
#
loop_
_entity.id
_entity.type
_entity.pdbx_description
1 polymer ?
#
loop_
_entity_poly.entity_id
_entity_poly.type
_entity_poly.pdbx_seq_one_letter_code
_entity_poly.pdbx_strand_id
1 'polypeptide(L)'
;MRLSTKGRYGLKAMLDLALHNDEGPVALKSIAERQGLSENYLEQLFAALKKQAMLQVLEAHRGDIYCPKAPIILQLAQFLEHWRVPLHRLIVL
;
A
#
# COMPACT_ATOMS: atom_id res chain seq x y z
N MET A 1 -20.40 -7.36 -1.98
CA MET A 1 -19.48 -6.71 -2.93
C MET A 1 -18.10 -7.32 -2.79
N ARG A 2 -17.40 -7.59 -3.90
CA ARG A 2 -16.06 -8.23 -3.91
C ARG A 2 -15.00 -7.14 -4.13
N LEU A 3 -14.08 -6.98 -3.18
CA LEU A 3 -12.89 -6.14 -3.38
C LEU A 3 -12.16 -6.66 -4.63
N SER A 4 -11.87 -5.77 -5.58
CA SER A 4 -11.16 -6.16 -6.80
C SER A 4 -9.78 -6.71 -6.44
N THR A 5 -9.22 -7.56 -7.30
CA THR A 5 -7.88 -8.13 -7.13
C THR A 5 -6.83 -7.03 -6.91
N LYS A 6 -6.94 -5.92 -7.67
CA LYS A 6 -6.07 -4.74 -7.50
C LYS A 6 -6.24 -4.08 -6.12
N GLY A 7 -7.46 -3.95 -5.64
CA GLY A 7 -7.73 -3.37 -4.31
C GLY A 7 -7.18 -4.21 -3.16
N ARG A 8 -7.28 -5.55 -3.24
CA ARG A 8 -6.67 -6.46 -2.23
C ARG A 8 -5.16 -6.30 -2.16
N TYR A 9 -4.50 -6.32 -3.32
CA TYR A 9 -3.04 -6.21 -3.37
C TYR A 9 -2.56 -4.81 -3.00
N GLY A 10 -3.32 -3.76 -3.34
CA GLY A 10 -3.03 -2.38 -2.92
C GLY A 10 -3.06 -2.26 -1.39
N LEU A 11 -4.10 -2.81 -0.77
CA LEU A 11 -4.24 -2.79 0.68
C LEU A 11 -3.10 -3.55 1.38
N LYS A 12 -2.75 -4.74 0.89
CA LYS A 12 -1.63 -5.53 1.43
C LYS A 12 -0.30 -4.78 1.32
N ALA A 13 0.00 -4.19 0.15
CA ALA A 13 1.22 -3.43 -0.06
C ALA A 13 1.28 -2.16 0.82
N MET A 14 0.15 -1.48 1.02
CA MET A 14 0.05 -0.31 1.90
C MET A 14 0.26 -0.66 3.37
N LEU A 15 -0.33 -1.77 3.82
CA LEU A 15 -0.13 -2.27 5.19
C LEU A 15 1.32 -2.67 5.41
N ASP A 16 1.91 -3.37 4.45
CA ASP A 16 3.31 -3.77 4.48
C ASP A 16 4.25 -2.56 4.58
N LEU A 17 4.01 -1.52 3.76
CA LEU A 17 4.73 -0.27 3.83
C LEU A 17 4.57 0.39 5.21
N ALA A 18 3.34 0.46 5.75
CA ALA A 18 3.11 1.04 7.08
C ALA A 18 3.86 0.29 8.18
N LEU A 19 3.96 -1.04 8.09
CA LEU A 19 4.63 -1.86 9.11
C LEU A 19 6.16 -1.73 9.07
N HIS A 20 6.75 -1.47 7.90
CA HIS A 20 8.21 -1.48 7.72
C HIS A 20 8.84 -0.09 7.54
N ASN A 21 8.06 1.00 7.52
CA ASN A 21 8.56 2.37 7.32
C ASN A 21 9.13 3.03 8.60
N ASP A 22 9.30 2.31 9.71
CA ASP A 22 9.94 2.87 10.93
C ASP A 22 11.45 3.09 10.76
N GLU A 23 12.09 2.25 9.95
CA GLU A 23 13.55 2.20 9.80
C GLU A 23 14.06 3.06 8.63
N GLY A 24 13.15 3.71 7.88
CA GLY A 24 13.46 4.52 6.71
C GLY A 24 12.66 4.13 5.47
N PRO A 25 13.11 4.53 4.27
CA PRO A 25 12.51 4.12 3.00
C PRO A 25 12.46 2.60 2.85
N VAL A 26 11.36 2.09 2.30
CA VAL A 26 11.15 0.66 2.05
C VAL A 26 11.30 0.38 0.55
N ALA A 27 12.21 -0.51 0.19
CA ALA A 27 12.42 -0.91 -1.20
C ALA A 27 11.20 -1.63 -1.79
N LEU A 28 10.81 -1.28 -3.01
CA LEU A 28 9.70 -1.92 -3.72
C LEU A 28 9.91 -3.43 -3.83
N LYS A 29 11.16 -3.83 -4.07
CA LYS A 29 11.60 -5.22 -4.14
C LYS A 29 11.29 -6.00 -2.86
N SER A 30 11.52 -5.40 -1.69
CA SER A 30 11.22 -6.06 -0.41
C SER A 30 9.72 -6.25 -0.21
N ILE A 31 8.90 -5.29 -0.65
CA ILE A 31 7.43 -5.42 -0.64
C ILE A 31 6.99 -6.51 -1.62
N ALA A 32 7.60 -6.55 -2.82
CA ALA A 32 7.34 -7.55 -3.85
C ALA A 32 7.59 -8.97 -3.33
N GLU A 33 8.74 -9.19 -2.69
CA GLU A 33 9.12 -10.46 -2.08
C GLU A 33 8.17 -10.88 -0.95
N ARG A 34 7.85 -9.98 -0.01
CA ARG A 34 6.94 -10.27 1.11
C ARG A 34 5.51 -10.57 0.68
N GLN A 35 5.03 -9.91 -0.37
CA GLN A 35 3.65 -10.01 -0.83
C GLN A 35 3.47 -11.00 -2.00
N GLY A 36 4.56 -11.59 -2.51
CA GLY A 36 4.53 -12.49 -3.65
C GLY A 36 4.05 -11.81 -4.94
N LEU A 37 4.41 -10.53 -5.12
CA LEU A 37 4.02 -9.70 -6.27
C LEU A 37 5.26 -9.36 -7.10
N SER A 38 5.06 -8.93 -8.36
CA SER A 38 6.16 -8.37 -9.14
C SER A 38 6.37 -6.89 -8.82
N GLU A 39 7.61 -6.44 -8.90
CA GLU A 39 7.96 -5.03 -8.70
C GLU A 39 7.21 -4.11 -9.67
N ASN A 40 7.16 -4.46 -10.96
CA ASN A 40 6.42 -3.70 -11.97
C ASN A 40 4.91 -3.60 -11.66
N TYR A 41 4.30 -4.66 -11.12
CA TYR A 41 2.89 -4.60 -10.71
C TYR A 41 2.69 -3.64 -9.53
N LEU A 42 3.58 -3.68 -8.53
CA LEU A 42 3.57 -2.74 -7.42
C LEU A 42 3.80 -1.30 -7.88
N GLU A 43 4.71 -1.08 -8.82
CA GLU A 43 5.00 0.25 -9.36
C GLU A 43 3.75 0.86 -10.03
N GLN A 44 3.07 0.09 -10.89
CA GLN A 44 1.80 0.51 -11.49
C GLN A 44 0.71 0.76 -10.45
N LEU A 45 0.65 -0.07 -9.41
CA LEU A 45 -0.32 0.03 -8.33
C LEU A 45 -0.11 1.31 -7.49
N PHE A 46 1.13 1.57 -7.06
CA PHE A 46 1.48 2.78 -6.33
C PHE A 46 1.31 4.03 -7.19
N ALA A 47 1.63 3.98 -8.49
CA ALA A 47 1.36 5.08 -9.42
C ALA A 47 -0.15 5.39 -9.54
N ALA A 48 -1.00 4.36 -9.55
CA ALA A 48 -2.46 4.54 -9.56
C ALA A 48 -2.97 5.15 -8.24
N LEU A 49 -2.44 4.72 -7.09
CA LEU A 49 -2.80 5.25 -5.78
C LEU A 49 -2.35 6.71 -5.60
N LYS A 50 -1.14 7.05 -6.08
CA LYS A 50 -0.60 8.42 -6.08
C LYS A 50 -1.49 9.37 -6.91
N LYS A 51 -1.95 8.93 -8.09
CA LYS A 51 -2.86 9.70 -8.95
C LYS A 51 -4.19 10.04 -8.28
N GLN A 52 -4.69 9.20 -7.38
CA GLN A 52 -5.94 9.44 -6.68
C GLN A 52 -5.78 10.29 -5.41
N ALA A 53 -4.59 10.89 -5.20
CA ALA A 53 -4.20 11.60 -3.97
C ALA A 53 -4.34 10.76 -2.69
N MET A 54 -4.49 9.44 -2.81
CA MET A 54 -4.68 8.51 -1.71
C MET A 54 -3.35 8.00 -1.14
N LEU A 55 -2.20 8.44 -1.65
CA LEU A 55 -0.89 8.07 -1.14
C LEU A 55 0.13 9.19 -1.37
N GLN A 56 0.68 9.72 -0.28
CA GLN A 56 1.86 10.60 -0.35
C GLN A 56 3.10 9.72 -0.35
N VAL A 57 3.26 8.93 -1.41
CA VAL A 57 4.49 8.18 -1.65
C VAL A 57 5.54 9.17 -2.13
N LEU A 58 6.55 9.38 -1.31
CA LEU A 58 7.79 10.02 -1.68
C LEU A 58 8.71 8.93 -2.23
N GLU A 59 9.15 9.09 -3.48
CA GLU A 59 10.26 8.27 -3.98
C GLU A 59 11.52 8.72 -3.25
N ALA A 60 12.21 7.77 -2.63
CA ALA A 60 13.51 8.04 -2.04
C ALA A 60 14.57 7.96 -3.15
N HIS A 61 15.07 6.77 -3.51
CA HIS A 61 16.07 6.54 -4.56
C HIS A 61 15.76 5.25 -5.35
N ARG A 62 15.99 5.24 -6.68
CA ARG A 62 15.92 4.07 -7.61
C ARG A 62 15.13 2.84 -7.11
N GLY A 63 13.82 2.97 -6.92
CA GLY A 63 12.94 1.87 -6.53
C GLY A 63 12.56 1.80 -5.05
N ASP A 64 12.99 2.74 -4.22
CA ASP A 64 12.60 2.82 -2.81
C ASP A 64 11.41 3.78 -2.62
N ILE A 65 10.42 3.33 -1.84
CA ILE A 65 9.23 4.09 -1.47
C ILE A 65 9.33 4.48 0.00
N TYR A 66 9.10 5.76 0.28
CA TYR A 66 8.94 6.29 1.62
C TYR A 66 7.57 6.96 1.77
N CYS A 67 6.85 6.64 2.84
CA CYS A 67 5.62 7.35 3.16
C CYS A 67 5.46 7.39 4.69
N PRO A 68 5.32 8.57 5.31
CA PRO A 68 5.16 8.66 6.76
C PRO A 68 3.97 7.81 7.24
N LYS A 69 4.09 7.13 8.39
CA LYS A 69 3.05 6.23 8.91
C LYS A 69 1.67 6.88 9.07
N ALA A 70 1.63 8.13 9.52
CA ALA A 70 0.40 8.87 9.77
C ALA A 70 -0.52 8.99 8.53
N PRO A 71 -0.02 9.42 7.35
CA PRO A 71 -0.82 9.42 6.13
C PRO A 71 -1.23 8.02 5.68
N ILE A 72 -0.42 6.96 5.85
CA ILE A 72 -0.79 5.61 5.40
C ILE A 72 -2.02 5.08 6.15
N ILE A 73 -2.09 5.26 7.47
CA ILE A 73 -3.23 4.79 8.28
C ILE A 73 -4.53 5.53 7.90
N LEU A 74 -4.44 6.85 7.72
CA LEU A 74 -5.57 7.67 7.24
C LEU A 74 -6.02 7.28 5.84
N GLN A 75 -5.08 6.92 4.97
CA GLN A 75 -5.36 6.50 3.60
C GLN A 75 -5.93 5.08 3.53
N LEU A 76 -5.48 4.18 4.40
CA LEU A 76 -6.11 2.87 4.62
C LEU A 76 -7.55 3.06 5.12
N ALA A 77 -7.79 3.96 6.08
CA ALA A 77 -9.13 4.27 6.57
C ALA A 77 -10.02 4.85 5.46
N GLN A 78 -9.55 5.84 4.69
CA GLN A 78 -10.28 6.39 3.54
C GLN A 78 -10.53 5.36 2.44
N PHE A 79 -9.56 4.49 2.16
CA PHE A 79 -9.72 3.41 1.20
C PHE A 79 -10.80 2.43 1.68
N LEU A 80 -10.82 2.08 2.96
CA LEU A 80 -11.83 1.17 3.51
C LEU A 80 -13.22 1.80 3.63
N GLU A 81 -13.31 3.09 3.96
CA GLU A 81 -14.55 3.88 3.98
C GLU A 81 -15.13 4.04 2.57
N HIS A 82 -14.30 4.43 1.60
CA HIS A 82 -14.70 4.53 0.19
C HIS A 82 -15.18 3.17 -0.34
N TRP A 83 -14.65 2.06 0.17
CA TRP A 83 -14.99 0.71 -0.27
C TRP A 83 -15.97 -0.06 0.66
N ARG A 84 -16.54 0.57 1.71
CA ARG A 84 -17.42 -0.07 2.73
C ARG A 84 -16.94 -1.46 3.17
N VAL A 85 -15.63 -1.68 3.35
CA VAL A 85 -15.10 -2.96 3.82
C VAL A 85 -15.02 -2.93 5.34
N PRO A 86 -15.72 -3.80 6.06
CA PRO A 86 -15.66 -3.79 7.51
C PRO A 86 -14.31 -4.33 8.00
N LEU A 87 -13.68 -3.61 8.93
CA LEU A 87 -12.32 -3.83 9.45
C LEU A 87 -12.06 -5.27 9.94
N HIS A 88 -13.09 -5.97 10.44
CA HIS A 88 -12.96 -7.35 10.92
C HIS A 88 -12.56 -8.37 9.84
N ARG A 89 -12.72 -8.05 8.55
CA ARG A 89 -12.31 -8.96 7.45
C ARG A 89 -10.82 -8.86 7.08
N LEU A 90 -10.08 -7.92 7.65
CA LEU A 90 -8.65 -7.73 7.37
C LEU A 90 -7.75 -8.52 8.30
N ILE A 91 -8.27 -8.98 9.45
CA ILE A 91 -7.49 -9.68 10.49
C ILE A 91 -7.30 -11.18 10.15
N VAL A 92 -7.83 -11.68 9.03
CA VAL A 92 -7.85 -13.13 8.69
C VAL A 92 -7.09 -13.46 7.38
N LEU A 93 -6.11 -12.65 6.97
CA LEU A 93 -5.27 -12.87 5.77
C LEU A 93 -3.78 -12.65 6.05
#